data_AF-A0A0N4WMQ4-F1
#
_entry.id   AF-A0A0N4WMQ4-F1
#
_cell.length_a   1.000
_cell.length_b   1.000
_cell.length_c   1.000
_cell.angle_alpha   90.00
_cell.angle_beta   90.00
_cell.angle_gamma   90.00
#
_symmetry.space_group_name_H-M   'P 1'
#
loop_
_entity.id
_entity.type
_entity.pdbx_description
1 polymer ?
#
loop_
_entity_poly.entity_id
_entity_poly.type
_entity_poly.pdbx_seq_one_letter_code
_entity_poly.pdbx_strand_id
1 'polypeptide(L)'
;MMKLILLVLCFYILDVTAAPQTDVLGAQEIPLEARELSGETLVEYLKKNQELFEVDPNPAPGFEYKIMDMKFMEQELNPVVKDDNDEEEDIPPKYVYHCIFYGF
;
A
#
# COMPACT_ATOMS: atom_id res chain seq x y z
N MET A 1 -27.38 -36.83 -14.40
CA MET A 1 -27.98 -35.63 -13.76
C MET A 1 -27.18 -35.10 -12.56
N MET A 2 -26.69 -35.94 -11.63
CA MET A 2 -25.95 -35.47 -10.43
C MET A 2 -24.67 -34.65 -10.73
N LYS A 3 -23.94 -34.96 -11.81
CA LYS A 3 -22.73 -34.21 -12.20
C LYS A 3 -23.01 -32.76 -12.61
N LEU A 4 -24.15 -32.50 -13.25
CA LEU A 4 -24.51 -31.14 -13.66
C LEU A 4 -24.88 -30.28 -12.45
N ILE A 5 -25.54 -30.89 -11.45
CA ILE A 5 -25.88 -30.22 -10.19
C ILE A 5 -24.62 -29.85 -9.41
N LEU A 6 -23.62 -30.75 -9.36
CA LEU A 6 -22.33 -30.48 -8.73
C LEU A 6 -21.58 -29.33 -9.41
N LEU A 7 -21.60 -29.27 -10.74
CA LEU A 7 -20.93 -28.21 -11.50
C LEU A 7 -21.58 -26.85 -11.26
N VAL A 8 -22.91 -26.77 -11.30
CA VAL A 8 -23.65 -25.54 -11.00
C VAL A 8 -23.40 -25.08 -9.56
N LEU A 9 -23.35 -26.00 -8.60
CA LEU A 9 -23.02 -25.68 -7.22
C LEU A 9 -21.58 -25.14 -7.09
N CYS A 10 -20.61 -25.73 -7.79
CA CYS A 10 -19.23 -25.23 -7.81
C CYS A 10 -19.15 -23.80 -8.34
N PHE A 11 -19.81 -23.48 -9.45
CA PHE A 11 -19.83 -22.11 -9.98
C PHE A 11 -20.49 -21.13 -8.99
N TYR A 12 -21.57 -21.56 -8.34
CA TYR A 12 -22.27 -20.74 -7.36
C TYR A 12 -21.43 -20.43 -6.11
N ILE A 13 -20.62 -21.40 -5.65
CA ILE A 13 -19.74 -21.20 -4.50
C ILE A 13 -18.54 -20.31 -4.86
N LEU A 14 -17.99 -20.44 -6.09
CA LEU A 14 -16.91 -19.56 -6.55
C LEU A 14 -17.33 -18.08 -6.61
N ASP A 15 -18.54 -17.79 -7.09
CA ASP A 15 -19.06 -16.41 -7.15
C ASP A 15 -19.33 -15.81 -5.76
N VAL A 16 -19.81 -16.62 -4.81
CA VAL A 16 -20.14 -16.14 -3.45
C VAL A 16 -18.90 -15.85 -2.61
N THR A 17 -17.79 -16.54 -2.83
CA THR A 17 -16.51 -16.24 -2.16
C THR A 17 -15.73 -15.10 -2.82
N ALA A 18 -16.18 -14.62 -3.97
CA ALA A 18 -15.62 -13.46 -4.67
C ALA A 18 -16.31 -12.14 -4.25
N ALA A 19 -16.99 -12.12 -3.10
CA ALA A 19 -17.41 -10.87 -2.48
C ALA A 19 -16.15 -10.15 -1.94
N PRO A 20 -15.75 -8.99 -2.50
CA PRO A 20 -14.62 -8.26 -1.97
C PRO A 20 -15.01 -7.79 -0.57
N GLN A 21 -14.31 -8.32 0.44
CA GLN A 21 -14.32 -7.68 1.75
C GLN A 21 -13.77 -6.27 1.53
N THR A 22 -14.66 -5.29 1.66
CA THR A 22 -14.32 -3.88 1.62
C THR A 22 -13.63 -3.56 2.92
N ASP A 23 -12.36 -3.92 2.97
CA ASP A 23 -11.42 -3.28 3.87
C ASP A 23 -11.41 -1.79 3.48
N VAL A 24 -11.79 -0.91 4.40
CA VAL A 24 -11.99 0.53 4.15
C VAL A 24 -10.64 1.25 3.90
N LEU A 25 -9.53 0.50 3.97
CA LEU A 25 -8.19 0.88 3.51
C LEU A 25 -7.57 -0.18 2.57
N GLY A 26 -8.39 -1.04 1.97
CA GLY A 26 -7.93 -2.02 0.99
C GLY A 26 -7.40 -1.28 -0.23
N ALA A 27 -6.12 -1.49 -0.54
CA ALA A 27 -5.46 -0.92 -1.71
C ALA A 27 -6.37 -1.12 -2.94
N GLN A 28 -7.00 -0.03 -3.38
CA GLN A 28 -7.86 -0.07 -4.55
C GLN A 28 -6.99 -0.50 -5.72
N GLU A 29 -7.38 -1.59 -6.37
CA GLU A 29 -6.57 -2.17 -7.43
C GLU A 29 -6.33 -1.11 -8.52
N ILE A 30 -5.07 -0.83 -8.82
CA ILE A 30 -4.72 0.19 -9.81
C ILE A 30 -5.29 -0.26 -11.17
N PRO A 31 -6.15 0.55 -11.82
CA PRO A 31 -6.71 0.23 -13.13
C PRO A 31 -5.62 -0.10 -14.14
N LEU A 32 -5.85 -1.07 -15.02
CA LEU A 32 -4.86 -1.50 -16.02
C LEU A 32 -4.37 -0.34 -16.88
N GLU A 33 -5.29 0.55 -17.26
CA GLU A 33 -5.00 1.74 -18.05
C GLU A 33 -4.07 2.72 -17.33
N ALA A 34 -4.14 2.76 -15.99
CA ALA A 34 -3.30 3.62 -15.17
C ALA A 34 -1.88 3.05 -14.98
N ARG A 35 -1.71 1.71 -15.05
CA ARG A 35 -0.41 1.05 -14.90
C ARG A 35 0.55 1.34 -16.05
N GLU A 36 0.02 1.69 -17.22
CA GLU A 36 0.81 1.98 -18.42
C GLU A 36 1.15 3.48 -18.57
N LEU A 37 0.58 4.35 -17.73
CA LEU A 37 0.81 5.79 -17.80
C LEU A 37 2.24 6.14 -17.38
N SER A 38 2.82 7.14 -18.06
CA SER A 38 4.15 7.65 -17.75
C SER A 38 4.26 9.14 -18.09
N GLY A 39 5.25 9.81 -17.52
CA GLY A 39 5.49 11.23 -17.77
C GLY A 39 4.29 12.12 -17.39
N GLU A 40 3.91 13.02 -18.28
CA GLU A 40 2.87 14.03 -18.03
C GLU A 40 1.48 13.43 -17.81
N THR A 41 1.12 12.39 -18.57
CA THR A 41 -0.20 11.74 -18.44
C THR A 41 -0.37 11.04 -17.10
N LEU A 42 0.71 10.49 -16.55
CA LEU A 42 0.72 9.95 -15.20
C LEU A 42 0.54 11.06 -14.16
N VAL A 43 1.20 12.20 -14.32
CA VAL A 43 1.06 13.34 -13.40
C VAL A 43 -0.38 13.85 -13.37
N GLU A 44 -1.01 14.04 -14.54
CA GLU A 44 -2.41 14.47 -14.62
C GLU A 44 -3.37 13.46 -13.98
N TYR A 45 -3.14 12.17 -14.24
CA TYR A 45 -3.92 11.11 -13.62
C TYR A 45 -3.81 11.14 -12.09
N LEU A 46 -2.59 11.24 -11.55
CA LEU A 46 -2.39 11.26 -10.10
C LEU A 46 -3.03 12.50 -9.47
N LYS A 47 -2.87 13.69 -10.08
CA LYS A 47 -3.51 14.93 -9.60
C LYS A 47 -5.04 14.83 -9.52
N LYS A 48 -5.66 14.08 -10.43
CA LYS A 48 -7.11 13.93 -10.49
C LYS A 48 -7.64 12.87 -9.51
N ASN A 49 -6.87 11.80 -9.28
CA ASN A 49 -7.36 10.58 -8.62
C ASN A 49 -6.72 10.32 -7.24
N GLN A 50 -5.87 11.21 -6.73
CA GLN A 50 -5.26 11.08 -5.40
C GLN A 50 -5.60 12.30 -4.53
N GLU A 51 -6.26 12.05 -3.40
CA GLU A 51 -6.69 13.11 -2.46
C GLU A 51 -5.76 13.24 -1.25
N LEU A 52 -4.85 12.28 -1.05
CA LEU A 52 -4.00 12.19 0.15
C LEU A 52 -2.68 12.97 0.02
N PHE A 53 -2.26 13.29 -1.20
CA PHE A 53 -1.02 14.00 -1.47
C PHE A 53 -1.10 14.80 -2.77
N GLU A 54 -0.27 15.84 -2.86
CA GLU A 54 -0.10 16.64 -4.06
C GLU A 54 1.02 16.08 -4.95
N VAL A 55 0.91 16.31 -6.26
CA VAL A 55 1.86 15.81 -7.25
C VAL A 55 2.55 16.98 -7.94
N ASP A 56 3.86 17.08 -7.76
CA ASP A 56 4.72 18.00 -8.50
C ASP A 56 5.35 17.26 -9.70
N PRO A 57 5.23 17.77 -10.94
CA PRO A 57 5.92 17.19 -12.09
C PRO A 57 7.45 17.28 -12.00
N ASN A 58 7.99 18.18 -11.17
CA ASN A 58 9.42 18.34 -11.00
C ASN A 58 9.90 17.43 -9.86
N PRO A 59 10.86 16.53 -10.11
CA PRO A 59 11.42 15.71 -9.05
C PRO A 59 12.15 16.59 -8.03
N ALA A 60 12.04 16.22 -6.75
CA ALA A 60 12.79 16.87 -5.70
C ALA A 60 14.30 16.73 -5.96
N PRO A 61 15.14 17.70 -5.53
CA PRO A 61 16.59 17.59 -5.64
C PRO A 61 17.11 16.28 -5.03
N GLY A 62 17.99 15.60 -5.78
CA GLY A 62 18.58 14.31 -5.39
C GLY A 62 17.59 13.14 -5.37
N PHE A 63 16.50 13.21 -6.14
CA PHE A 63 15.50 12.14 -6.23
C PHE A 63 16.11 10.79 -6.62
N GLU A 64 17.12 10.78 -7.48
CA GLU A 64 17.86 9.60 -7.92
C GLU A 64 18.46 8.78 -6.77
N TYR A 65 18.81 9.44 -5.66
CA TYR A 65 19.37 8.80 -4.46
C TYR A 65 18.30 8.35 -3.46
N LYS A 66 17.03 8.73 -3.69
CA LYS A 66 15.88 8.39 -2.83
C LYS A 66 15.09 7.18 -3.35
N ILE A 67 15.34 6.75 -4.58
CA ILE A 67 14.72 5.55 -5.14
C ILE A 67 15.41 4.31 -4.56
N MET A 68 14.62 3.35 -4.09
CA MET A 68 15.14 2.06 -3.66
C MET A 68 15.76 1.32 -4.84
N ASP A 69 17.02 0.93 -4.71
CA ASP A 69 17.68 0.08 -5.70
C ASP A 69 16.99 -1.29 -5.74
N MET A 70 16.66 -1.77 -6.95
CA MET A 70 15.92 -3.02 -7.16
C MET A 70 16.60 -4.23 -6.50
N LYS A 71 17.94 -4.19 -6.33
CA LYS A 71 18.69 -5.26 -5.64
C LYS A 71 18.24 -5.49 -4.18
N PHE A 72 17.55 -4.53 -3.58
CA PHE A 72 17.02 -4.64 -2.22
C PHE A 72 15.57 -5.12 -2.16
N MET A 73 14.81 -5.11 -3.26
CA MET A 73 13.41 -5.55 -3.25
C MET A 73 13.25 -7.06 -3.00
N GLU A 74 14.22 -7.85 -3.46
CA GLU A 74 14.19 -9.31 -3.35
C GLU A 74 14.95 -9.83 -2.12
N GLN A 75 15.46 -8.95 -1.27
CA GLN A 75 16.16 -9.38 -0.07
C GLN A 75 15.16 -9.89 0.97
N GLU A 76 15.19 -11.19 1.24
CA GLU A 76 14.61 -11.79 2.44
C GLU A 76 15.38 -11.30 3.67
N LEU A 77 14.98 -10.14 4.18
CA LEU A 77 15.42 -9.67 5.48
C LEU A 77 14.70 -10.52 6.54
N ASN A 78 15.48 -11.18 7.39
CA ASN A 78 15.00 -11.71 8.67
C ASN A 78 15.35 -10.69 9.76
N PRO A 79 14.58 -9.60 9.93
CA PRO A 79 14.85 -8.64 10.97
C PRO A 79 14.74 -9.33 12.33
N VAL A 80 15.79 -9.21 13.14
CA VAL A 80 15.74 -9.59 14.55
C VAL A 80 14.91 -8.54 15.26
N VAL A 81 13.62 -8.82 15.44
CA VAL A 81 12.74 -8.01 16.29
C VAL A 81 13.14 -8.28 17.73
N LYS A 82 13.74 -7.29 18.38
CA LYS A 82 13.85 -7.29 19.84
C LYS A 82 12.54 -6.77 20.36
N ASP A 83 11.81 -7.63 21.04
CA ASP A 83 10.67 -7.24 21.87
C ASP A 83 11.27 -6.64 23.14
N ASP A 84 11.59 -5.36 23.06
CA ASP A 84 11.90 -4.59 24.26
C ASP A 84 10.58 -4.57 25.06
N ASN A 85 10.62 -5.13 26.26
CA ASN A 85 9.46 -5.37 27.11
C ASN A 85 8.95 -4.02 27.64
N ASP A 86 8.37 -3.24 26.74
CA ASP A 86 7.85 -1.92 26.98
C ASP A 86 6.63 -2.10 27.89
N GLU A 87 6.74 -1.63 29.13
CA GLU A 87 5.57 -1.48 30.01
C GLU A 87 4.51 -0.75 29.19
N GLU A 88 3.25 -1.25 29.16
CA GLU A 88 2.14 -0.80 28.30
C GLU A 88 1.99 0.75 28.28
N GLU A 89 2.85 1.43 27.53
CA GLU A 89 2.92 2.87 27.47
C GLU A 89 2.04 3.27 26.29
N ASP A 90 0.98 4.02 26.59
CA ASP A 90 -0.01 4.43 25.59
C ASP A 90 0.68 5.20 24.46
N ILE A 91 0.66 4.63 23.25
CA ILE A 91 1.20 5.26 22.05
C ILE A 91 0.42 6.55 21.78
N PRO A 92 1.08 7.72 21.71
CA PRO A 92 0.37 8.97 21.52
C PRO A 92 -0.27 9.02 20.12
N PRO A 93 -1.41 9.71 19.97
CA PRO A 93 -2.11 9.83 18.68
C PRO A 93 -1.29 10.53 17.59
N LYS A 94 -0.21 11.23 17.95
CA LYS A 94 0.73 11.85 17.03
C LYS A 94 2.13 11.85 17.63
N TYR A 95 3.08 11.26 16.91
CA TYR A 95 4.49 11.25 17.28
C TYR A 95 5.27 12.13 16.28
N VAL A 96 5.98 13.15 16.78
CA VAL A 96 6.84 14.02 15.96
C VAL A 96 8.23 14.01 16.59
N TYR A 97 9.18 13.33 15.92
CA TYR A 97 10.55 13.11 16.42
C TYR A 97 11.30 14.38 16.85
N HIS A 98 10.93 15.55 16.33
CA HIS A 98 11.60 16.83 16.63
C HIS A 98 11.25 17.41 18.02
N CYS A 99 10.19 16.93 18.69
CA CYS A 99 9.76 17.48 19.99
C CYS A 99 10.45 16.83 21.21
N ILE A 100 11.25 15.79 21.03
CA ILE A 100 11.78 14.96 22.12
C ILE A 100 13.14 15.48 22.63
N PHE A 101 13.78 16.42 21.91
CA PHE A 101 15.12 16.92 22.23
C PHE A 101 15.15 18.27 22.97
N TYR A 102 14.00 18.89 23.28
CA TYR A 102 13.92 20.19 23.99
C TYR A 102 13.33 20.06 25.40
N GLY A 103 13.70 19.01 26.12
CA GLY A 103 13.30 18.79 27.51
C GLY A 103 14.46 18.28 28.36
N PHE A 104 15.44 19.16 28.62
CA PHE A 104 16.35 19.09 29.77
C PHE A 104 16.28 20.42 30.51
#